data_AF-A0A2G2WVY0-F1
#
_entry.id   AF-A0A2G2WVY0-F1
#
_cell.length_a   1.000
_cell.length_b   1.000
_cell.length_c   1.000
_cell.angle_alpha   90.00
_cell.angle_beta   90.00
_cell.angle_gamma   90.00
#
_symmetry.space_group_name_H-M   'P 1'
#
loop_
_entity.id
_entity.type
_entity.pdbx_description
1 polymer ?
#
loop_
_entity_poly.entity_id
_entity_poly.type
_entity_poly.pdbx_seq_one_letter_code
_entity_poly.pdbx_strand_id
1 'polypeptide(L)'
;MLGTGMSEKMWEVTYKHAKTCDMGSKLYMARGPNYLLILNPICQVVRAIIDGQIYPIRELTGIQKAYIQNLVKDAYANWSSLEEVDGLVNEPALLTQGTSSGQLD
;
A
#
# COMPACT_ATOMS: atom_id res chain seq x y z
N MET A 1 -14.64 -8.59 16.81
CA MET A 1 -14.27 -8.44 18.22
C MET A 1 -12.79 -8.12 18.29
N LEU A 2 -12.37 -7.20 19.16
CA LEU A 2 -10.97 -7.14 19.59
C LEU A 2 -10.71 -8.35 20.50
N GLY A 3 -9.47 -8.85 20.53
CA GLY A 3 -9.13 -10.02 21.36
C GLY A 3 -9.42 -9.77 22.85
N THR A 4 -9.79 -10.81 23.58
CA THR A 4 -10.37 -10.80 24.95
C THR A 4 -9.55 -10.08 26.04
N GLY A 5 -8.34 -9.59 25.72
CA GLY A 5 -7.45 -8.84 26.61
C GLY A 5 -7.32 -7.34 26.34
N MET A 6 -7.98 -6.76 25.31
CA MET A 6 -7.93 -5.31 25.06
C MET A 6 -9.28 -4.63 25.25
N SER A 7 -9.30 -3.56 26.05
CA SER A 7 -10.38 -2.57 26.02
C SER A 7 -10.27 -1.70 24.76
N GLU A 8 -11.40 -1.19 24.28
CA GLU A 8 -11.45 -0.32 23.10
C GLU A 8 -10.55 0.92 23.25
N LYS A 9 -10.52 1.51 24.45
CA LYS A 9 -9.62 2.62 24.79
C LYS A 9 -8.14 2.23 24.69
N MET A 10 -7.76 1.03 25.12
CA MET A 10 -6.36 0.56 25.00
C MET A 10 -5.99 0.32 23.54
N TRP A 11 -6.89 -0.29 22.78
CA TRP A 11 -6.74 -0.46 21.33
C TRP A 11 -6.58 0.87 20.59
N GLU A 12 -7.40 1.87 20.89
CA GLU A 12 -7.26 3.22 20.33
C GLU A 12 -5.89 3.84 20.61
N VAL A 13 -5.37 3.72 21.84
CA VAL A 13 -4.05 4.24 22.23
C VAL A 13 -2.94 3.51 21.46
N THR A 14 -2.98 2.17 21.41
CA THR A 14 -2.01 1.36 20.65
C THR A 14 -2.04 1.71 19.16
N TYR A 15 -3.23 1.85 18.58
CA TYR A 15 -3.41 2.22 17.17
C TYR A 15 -2.95 3.65 16.86
N LYS A 16 -3.19 4.62 17.76
CA LYS A 16 -2.69 5.99 17.64
C LYS A 16 -1.16 6.04 17.73
N HIS A 17 -0.55 5.30 18.66
CA HIS A 17 0.91 5.17 18.73
C HIS A 17 1.47 4.54 17.46
N ALA A 18 0.91 3.42 16.99
CA ALA A 18 1.40 2.72 15.80
C ALA A 18 1.32 3.60 14.52
N LYS A 19 0.37 4.53 14.44
CA LYS A 19 0.29 5.54 13.36
C LYS A 19 1.38 6.60 13.38
N THR A 20 1.97 6.88 14.54
CA THR A 20 3.00 7.92 14.75
C THR A 20 4.36 7.33 15.14
N CYS A 21 4.46 6.00 15.19
CA CYS A 21 5.68 5.27 15.49
C CYS A 21 6.59 5.36 14.27
N ASP A 22 7.86 5.69 14.47
CA ASP A 22 8.85 5.63 13.40
C ASP A 22 9.20 4.17 13.12
N MET A 23 8.47 3.56 12.19
CA MET A 23 8.71 2.20 11.69
C MET A 23 9.73 2.20 10.53
N GLY A 24 10.44 3.30 10.33
CA GLY A 24 11.27 3.54 9.16
C GLY A 24 10.45 3.76 7.88
N SER A 25 11.16 3.73 6.76
CA SER A 25 10.64 3.98 5.41
C SER A 25 9.87 2.81 4.79
N LYS A 26 9.71 1.66 5.47
CA LYS A 26 9.17 0.43 4.86
C LYS A 26 7.74 0.60 4.32
N LEU A 27 7.56 0.27 3.05
CA LEU A 27 6.26 0.13 2.39
C LEU A 27 6.11 -1.28 1.81
N TYR A 28 4.87 -1.71 1.63
CA TYR A 28 4.53 -3.03 1.08
C TYR A 28 3.63 -2.86 -0.14
N MET A 29 4.01 -3.47 -1.26
CA MET A 29 3.26 -3.39 -2.53
C MET A 29 2.51 -4.69 -2.79
N ALA A 30 1.18 -4.58 -2.91
CA ALA A 30 0.31 -5.64 -3.45
C ALA A 30 -0.08 -5.29 -4.88
N ARG A 31 0.19 -6.18 -5.84
CA ARG A 31 -0.22 -6.02 -7.24
C ARG A 31 -1.19 -7.13 -7.63
N GLY A 32 -2.25 -6.74 -8.34
CA GLY A 32 -3.16 -7.66 -9.02
C GLY A 32 -3.36 -7.26 -10.48
N PRO A 33 -4.22 -7.96 -11.24
CA PRO A 33 -4.38 -7.76 -12.68
C PRO A 33 -4.78 -6.33 -13.07
N ASN A 34 -5.51 -5.64 -12.19
CA ASN A 34 -6.04 -4.30 -12.43
C ASN A 34 -5.75 -3.31 -11.29
N TYR A 35 -4.89 -3.67 -10.33
CA TYR A 35 -4.61 -2.81 -9.16
C TYR A 35 -3.16 -2.84 -8.70
N LEU A 36 -2.74 -1.71 -8.11
CA LEU A 36 -1.56 -1.60 -7.24
C LEU A 36 -1.99 -0.93 -5.93
N LEU A 37 -1.68 -1.58 -4.82
CA LEU A 37 -1.91 -1.08 -3.47
C LEU A 37 -0.56 -0.93 -2.77
N ILE A 38 -0.30 0.25 -2.19
CA ILE A 38 0.88 0.53 -1.38
C ILE A 38 0.41 0.71 0.07
N LEU A 39 0.94 -0.13 0.96
CA LEU A 39 0.61 -0.18 2.38
C LEU A 39 1.81 0.25 3.23
N ASN A 40 1.55 0.85 4.39
CA ASN A 40 2.54 0.96 5.46
C ASN A 40 2.54 -0.31 6.35
N PRO A 41 3.48 -0.47 7.31
CA PRO A 41 3.57 -1.70 8.11
C PRO A 41 2.35 -1.99 8.99
N ILE A 42 1.47 -1.01 9.22
CA ILE A 42 0.21 -1.16 9.97
C ILE A 42 -1.01 -1.31 9.03
N CYS A 43 -0.77 -1.78 7.81
CA CYS A 43 -1.80 -2.10 6.79
C CYS A 43 -2.69 -0.91 6.40
N GLN A 44 -2.23 0.33 6.58
CA GLN A 44 -2.93 1.49 6.06
C GLN A 44 -2.54 1.74 4.62
N VAL A 45 -3.52 2.09 3.78
CA VAL A 45 -3.29 2.45 2.39
C VAL A 45 -2.61 3.82 2.31
N VAL A 46 -1.40 3.82 1.76
CA VAL A 46 -0.63 5.01 1.39
C VAL A 46 -1.01 5.46 -0.01
N ARG A 47 -1.17 4.51 -0.95
CA ARG A 47 -1.62 4.76 -2.33
C ARG A 47 -2.44 3.57 -2.82
N ALA A 48 -3.51 3.84 -3.55
CA ALA A 48 -4.23 2.85 -4.34
C ALA A 48 -4.29 3.33 -5.79
N ILE A 49 -3.99 2.43 -6.72
CA ILE A 49 -4.18 2.63 -8.16
C ILE A 49 -5.08 1.49 -8.65
N ILE A 50 -6.27 1.80 -9.16
CA ILE A 50 -7.20 0.82 -9.74
C ILE A 50 -7.46 1.23 -11.19
N ASP A 51 -7.39 0.29 -12.13
CA ASP A 51 -7.61 0.53 -13.57
C ASP A 51 -6.76 1.71 -14.12
N GLY A 52 -5.55 1.88 -13.58
CA GLY A 52 -4.62 2.96 -13.91
C GLY A 52 -4.89 4.31 -13.22
N GLN A 53 -6.01 4.48 -12.51
CA GLN A 53 -6.37 5.72 -11.81
C GLN A 53 -5.90 5.70 -10.36
N ILE A 54 -5.28 6.80 -9.91
CA ILE A 54 -4.87 6.98 -8.50
C ILE A 54 -6.09 7.42 -7.68
N TYR A 55 -6.41 6.68 -6.62
CA TYR A 55 -7.55 6.98 -5.76
C TYR A 55 -7.14 7.82 -4.54
N PRO A 56 -7.75 9.00 -4.32
CA PRO A 56 -7.54 9.79 -3.12
C PRO A 56 -8.11 9.08 -1.87
N ILE A 57 -7.23 8.51 -1.05
CA ILE A 57 -7.61 7.69 0.13
C ILE A 57 -8.54 8.43 1.11
N ARG A 58 -8.45 9.76 1.18
CA ARG A 58 -9.28 10.62 2.04
C ARG A 58 -10.71 10.82 1.53
N GLU A 59 -10.95 10.59 0.24
CA GLU A 59 -12.22 10.85 -0.44
C GLU A 59 -12.95 9.54 -0.84
N LEU A 60 -12.42 8.39 -0.43
CA LEU A 60 -13.01 7.08 -0.68
C LEU A 60 -14.39 6.96 -0.02
N THR A 61 -15.43 6.90 -0.85
CA THR A 61 -16.83 6.75 -0.44
C THR A 61 -17.46 5.46 -0.96
N GLY A 62 -18.52 5.01 -0.29
CA GLY A 62 -19.37 3.89 -0.71
C GLY A 62 -18.62 2.65 -1.21
N ILE A 63 -18.91 2.27 -2.45
CA ILE A 63 -18.42 1.04 -3.10
C ILE A 63 -16.89 1.04 -3.24
N GLN A 64 -16.28 2.17 -3.61
CA GLN A 64 -14.81 2.26 -3.81
C GLN A 64 -14.06 1.95 -2.51
N LYS A 65 -14.55 2.47 -1.39
CA LYS A 65 -13.99 2.19 -0.06
C LYS A 65 -14.10 0.72 0.31
N ALA A 66 -15.26 0.10 0.07
CA ALA A 66 -15.48 -1.32 0.35
C ALA A 66 -14.58 -2.24 -0.51
N TYR A 67 -14.41 -1.91 -1.79
CA TYR A 67 -13.52 -2.62 -2.72
C TYR A 67 -12.06 -2.56 -2.25
N ILE A 68 -11.53 -1.36 -2.00
CA ILE A 68 -10.14 -1.19 -1.49
C ILE A 68 -9.97 -1.86 -0.13
N GLN A 69 -10.97 -1.83 0.76
CA GLN A 69 -10.91 -2.55 2.02
C GLN A 69 -10.85 -4.08 1.87
N ASN A 70 -11.39 -4.66 0.80
CA ASN A 70 -11.21 -6.09 0.52
C ASN A 70 -9.79 -6.36 -0.01
N LEU A 71 -9.27 -5.52 -0.93
CA LEU A 71 -7.87 -5.63 -1.37
C LEU A 71 -6.87 -5.54 -0.20
N VAL A 72 -7.11 -4.68 0.80
CA VAL A 72 -6.30 -4.60 2.03
C VAL A 72 -6.35 -5.91 2.83
N LYS A 73 -7.53 -6.55 2.96
CA LYS A 73 -7.66 -7.84 3.67
C LYS A 73 -6.92 -8.95 2.93
N ASP A 74 -7.03 -8.99 1.61
CA ASP A 74 -6.36 -10.00 0.77
C ASP A 74 -4.83 -9.82 0.82
N ALA A 75 -4.34 -8.58 0.76
CA ALA A 75 -2.93 -8.25 0.96
C ALA A 75 -2.43 -8.64 2.37
N TYR A 76 -3.24 -8.42 3.41
CA TYR A 76 -2.91 -8.84 4.79
C TYR A 76 -2.89 -10.37 4.95
N ALA A 77 -3.86 -11.07 4.37
CA ALA A 77 -3.92 -12.54 4.40
C ALA A 77 -2.72 -13.19 3.68
N ASN A 78 -2.16 -12.49 2.68
CA ASN A 78 -1.02 -12.94 1.89
C ASN A 78 0.24 -12.07 2.15
N TRP A 79 0.42 -11.57 3.37
CA TRP A 79 1.48 -10.58 3.68
C TRP A 79 2.89 -11.01 3.27
N SER A 80 3.21 -12.30 3.37
CA SER A 80 4.50 -12.87 2.97
C SER A 80 4.77 -12.87 1.47
N SER A 81 3.77 -12.58 0.63
CA SER A 81 3.93 -12.42 -0.83
C SER A 81 3.99 -10.96 -1.28
N LEU A 82 3.95 -9.99 -0.35
CA LEU A 82 4.07 -8.58 -0.69
C LEU A 82 5.54 -8.19 -0.93
N GLU A 83 5.76 -7.31 -1.90
CA GLU A 83 7.08 -6.71 -2.12
C GLU A 83 7.32 -5.63 -1.07
N GLU A 84 8.31 -5.85 -0.19
CA GLU A 84 8.81 -4.79 0.68
C GLU A 84 9.69 -3.84 -0.13
N VAL A 85 9.39 -2.54 -0.09
CA VAL A 85 10.15 -1.48 -0.75
C VAL A 85 10.50 -0.39 0.26
N ASP A 86 11.66 0.23 0.08
CA ASP A 86 11.96 1.46 0.79
C ASP A 86 11.08 2.61 0.29
N GLY A 87 10.59 3.43 1.23
CA GLY A 87 9.59 4.47 1.03
C GLY A 87 9.98 5.61 0.09
N LEU A 88 11.18 5.56 -0.48
CA LEU A 88 11.58 6.34 -1.64
C LEU A 88 10.98 5.74 -2.93
N VAL A 89 9.66 5.51 -2.94
CA VAL A 89 8.89 5.16 -4.15
C VAL A 89 8.84 6.38 -5.06
N ASN A 90 9.93 6.56 -5.81
CA ASN A 90 10.05 7.57 -6.86
C ASN A 90 8.89 7.44 -7.85
N GLU A 91 8.50 8.59 -8.40
CA GLU A 91 7.50 8.73 -9.45
C GLU A 91 7.83 7.83 -10.66
N PRO A 92 6.83 7.42 -11.46
CA PRO A 92 7.01 6.31 -12.39
C PRO A 92 8.13 6.61 -13.38
N ALA A 93 9.18 5.80 -13.31
CA ALA A 93 10.24 5.74 -14.31
C ALA A 93 9.67 5.15 -15.62
N LEU A 94 8.88 5.97 -16.33
CA LEU A 94 8.54 5.78 -17.72
C LEU A 94 9.81 6.00 -18.56
N LEU A 95 10.68 5.00 -18.61
CA LEU A 95 11.70 4.89 -19.65
C LEU A 95 11.56 3.55 -20.36
N THR A 96 11.00 3.67 -21.56
CA THR A 96 10.64 2.66 -22.55
C THR A 96 11.74 1.64 -22.81
N GLN A 97 11.33 0.42 -23.18
CA GLN A 97 12.21 -0.61 -23.71
C GLN A 97 13.06 -0.08 -24.89
N GLY A 98 14.31 -0.53 -24.94
CA GLY A 98 15.36 0.09 -25.73
C GLY A 98 15.24 0.04 -27.26
N THR A 99 16.22 0.68 -27.89
CA THR A 99 16.68 0.36 -29.24
C THR A 99 18.19 0.13 -29.22
N SER A 100 18.63 -0.91 -29.91
CA SER A 100 20.04 -1.13 -30.24
C SER A 100 20.31 -0.55 -31.63
N SER A 101 21.30 0.35 -31.77
CA SER A 101 21.96 0.70 -33.05
C SER A 101 23.25 1.47 -32.77
N GLY A 102 24.37 1.07 -33.38
CA GLY A 102 25.73 1.48 -33.01
C GLY A 102 26.35 2.69 -33.75
N GLN A 103 27.70 2.73 -33.73
CA GLN A 103 28.61 3.46 -34.64
C GLN A 103 28.67 5.00 -34.46
N LEU A 104 29.82 5.70 -34.39
CA LEU A 104 31.27 5.40 -34.47
C LEU A 104 31.95 5.64 -33.08
N ASP A 105 33.27 5.77 -32.84
CA ASP A 105 34.55 5.69 -33.60
C ASP A 105 35.59 4.90 -32.77
#